data_AF-A0A835FYD8-F1
#
_entry.id   AF-A0A835FYD8-F1
#
_cell.length_a   1.000
_cell.length_b   1.000
_cell.length_c   1.000
_cell.angle_alpha   90.00
_cell.angle_beta   90.00
_cell.angle_gamma   90.00
#
_symmetry.space_group_name_H-M   'P 1'
#
loop_
_entity.id
_entity.type
_entity.pdbx_description
1 polymer ?
#
loop_
_entity_poly.entity_id
_entity_poly.type
_entity_poly.pdbx_seq_one_letter_code
_entity_poly.pdbx_strand_id
1 'polypeptide(L)'
;MPDLSRRDAFAALKAVVAACRAEGAEAAEPWLAAHGDASRVVLAGDSAGANMAHNAAIRLRKEPIDGYGDTVSGVALLHPYFWGKEPLGAEPTDPGYRSIFDPTWEFICGGKFGLDHPYINPTAGPEEWRQLGSRRVLVTTAERCWFVERARAYAERIKKCGWEGELEFYETKGEEHVYFLPKHGSDNAVKELAVVADFVRRC
;
A
#
# COMPACT_ATOMS: atom_id res chain seq x y z
N MET A 1 5.22 17.38 -4.58
CA MET A 1 4.65 17.09 -3.25
C MET A 1 4.59 15.61 -2.82
N PRO A 2 5.05 14.56 -3.55
CA PRO A 2 4.81 13.17 -3.08
C PRO A 2 6.02 12.49 -2.45
N ASP A 3 7.19 13.10 -2.63
CA ASP A 3 8.31 12.91 -1.74
C ASP A 3 7.90 13.32 -0.33
N LEU A 4 7.06 14.36 -0.17
CA LEU A 4 6.48 14.72 1.13
C LEU A 4 5.56 13.62 1.66
N SER A 5 4.48 13.25 0.96
CA SER A 5 3.52 12.28 1.52
C SER A 5 4.14 10.90 1.82
N ARG A 6 5.05 10.40 0.97
CA ARG A 6 5.77 9.15 1.26
C ARG A 6 6.76 9.29 2.41
N ARG A 7 7.42 10.46 2.56
CA ARG A 7 8.25 10.75 3.73
C ARG A 7 7.40 10.81 4.99
N ASP A 8 6.23 11.44 4.91
CA ASP A 8 5.30 11.58 6.02
C ASP A 8 4.74 10.23 6.44
N ALA A 9 4.39 9.34 5.51
CA ALA A 9 3.97 7.96 5.81
C ALA A 9 5.06 7.17 6.54
N PHE A 10 6.32 7.31 6.11
CA PHE A 10 7.44 6.65 6.78
C PHE A 10 7.80 7.30 8.13
N ALA A 11 7.69 8.61 8.24
CA ALA A 11 7.85 9.33 9.51
C ALA A 11 6.75 8.96 10.51
N ALA A 12 5.50 8.82 10.05
CA ALA A 12 4.39 8.33 10.85
C ALA A 12 4.63 6.90 11.34
N LEU A 13 5.16 5.99 10.51
CA LEU A 13 5.59 4.67 10.96
C LEU A 13 6.62 4.76 12.10
N LYS A 14 7.65 5.59 11.95
CA LYS A 14 8.64 5.82 13.02
C LYS A 14 8.00 6.34 14.31
N ALA A 15 7.09 7.30 14.19
CA ALA A 15 6.38 7.88 15.32
C ALA A 15 5.51 6.85 16.05
N VAL A 16 4.75 6.03 15.31
CA VAL A 16 3.91 4.95 15.89
C VAL A 16 4.78 3.91 16.60
N VAL A 17 5.87 3.47 15.96
CA VAL A 17 6.80 2.52 16.57
C VAL A 17 7.41 3.08 17.86
N ALA A 18 7.83 4.35 17.86
CA ALA A 18 8.37 5.00 19.04
C ALA A 18 7.31 5.13 20.15
N ALA A 19 6.08 5.51 19.79
CA ALA A 19 4.96 5.64 20.72
C ALA A 19 4.61 4.32 21.40
N CYS A 20 4.52 3.22 20.65
CA CYS A 20 4.25 1.88 21.20
C CYS A 20 5.34 1.36 22.14
N ARG A 21 6.52 1.99 22.16
CA ARG A 21 7.68 1.57 22.97
C ARG A 21 8.02 2.56 24.08
N ALA A 22 7.28 3.66 24.17
CA ALA A 22 7.48 4.65 25.21
C ALA A 22 7.01 4.08 26.56
N GLU A 23 7.79 4.31 27.61
CA GLU A 23 7.44 3.93 28.97
C GLU A 23 7.01 5.17 29.78
N GLY A 24 6.03 5.00 30.66
CA GLY A 24 5.62 6.00 31.65
C GLY A 24 4.52 6.98 31.22
N ALA A 25 4.06 7.78 32.18
CA ALA A 25 2.92 8.69 32.06
C ALA A 25 3.17 9.96 31.21
N GLU A 26 4.41 10.19 30.75
CA GLU A 26 4.81 11.34 29.92
C GLU A 26 4.95 10.98 28.44
N ALA A 27 4.52 9.79 28.01
CA ALA A 27 4.52 9.42 26.61
C ALA A 27 3.67 10.41 25.79
N ALA A 28 4.21 10.90 24.67
CA ALA A 28 3.51 11.82 23.77
C ALA A 28 2.19 11.25 23.24
N GLU A 29 2.09 9.91 23.18
CA GLU A 29 0.90 9.16 22.74
C GLU A 29 0.53 8.09 23.79
N PRO A 30 -0.14 8.46 24.90
CA PRO A 30 -0.39 7.56 26.02
C PRO A 30 -1.19 6.31 25.66
N TRP A 31 -2.11 6.41 24.70
CA TRP A 31 -2.93 5.27 24.26
C TRP A 31 -2.10 4.21 23.55
N LEU A 32 -1.19 4.63 22.67
CA LEU A 32 -0.25 3.72 21.99
C LEU A 32 0.78 3.16 22.96
N ALA A 33 1.26 3.94 23.92
CA ALA A 33 2.17 3.43 24.96
C ALA A 33 1.50 2.35 25.84
N ALA A 34 0.21 2.50 26.13
CA ALA A 34 -0.53 1.56 26.98
C ALA A 34 -1.07 0.33 26.22
N HIS A 35 -1.39 0.45 24.94
CA HIS A 35 -2.13 -0.58 24.18
C HIS A 35 -1.48 -1.01 22.87
N GLY A 36 -0.50 -0.25 22.39
CA GLY A 36 0.20 -0.54 21.14
C GLY A 36 1.19 -1.69 21.30
N ASP A 37 1.34 -2.47 20.25
CA ASP A 37 2.33 -3.54 20.17
C ASP A 37 3.26 -3.28 18.99
N ALA A 38 4.47 -2.81 19.27
CA ALA A 38 5.47 -2.54 18.25
C ALA A 38 5.96 -3.80 17.54
N SER A 39 5.64 -5.02 17.99
CA SER A 39 5.91 -6.25 17.24
C SER A 39 4.82 -6.57 16.20
N ARG A 40 3.68 -5.86 16.24
CA ARG A 40 2.48 -6.11 15.44
C ARG A 40 2.01 -4.86 14.70
N VAL A 41 2.87 -4.33 13.83
CA VAL A 41 2.56 -3.15 13.02
C VAL A 41 2.11 -3.58 11.62
N VAL A 42 0.95 -3.10 11.18
CA VAL A 42 0.43 -3.30 9.83
C VAL A 42 0.29 -1.95 9.15
N LEU A 43 0.82 -1.83 7.93
CA LEU A 43 0.56 -0.67 7.08
C LEU A 43 -0.65 -0.94 6.20
N ALA A 44 -1.62 -0.05 6.18
CA ALA A 44 -2.80 -0.17 5.36
C ALA A 44 -3.16 1.17 4.72
N GLY A 45 -3.75 1.11 3.54
CA GLY A 45 -4.32 2.29 2.90
C GLY A 45 -5.06 1.91 1.62
N ASP A 46 -5.93 2.80 1.17
CA ASP A 46 -6.66 2.66 -0.08
C ASP A 46 -6.08 3.59 -1.16
N SER A 47 -6.17 3.22 -2.44
CA SER A 47 -5.82 4.10 -3.56
C SER A 47 -4.39 4.67 -3.42
N ALA A 48 -4.23 5.99 -3.32
CA ALA A 48 -2.94 6.65 -3.07
C ALA A 48 -2.35 6.30 -1.69
N GLY A 49 -3.18 6.04 -0.67
CA GLY A 49 -2.76 5.56 0.63
C GLY A 49 -2.12 4.16 0.57
N ALA A 50 -2.66 3.26 -0.28
CA ALA A 50 -2.03 1.97 -0.54
C ALA A 50 -0.65 2.14 -1.19
N ASN A 51 -0.53 3.06 -2.15
CA ASN A 51 0.75 3.41 -2.78
C ASN A 51 1.76 3.92 -1.72
N MET A 52 1.31 4.78 -0.80
CA MET A 52 2.14 5.27 0.30
C MET A 52 2.57 4.16 1.27
N ALA A 53 1.64 3.28 1.67
CA ALA A 53 1.92 2.13 2.53
C ALA A 53 2.96 1.19 1.90
N HIS A 54 2.81 0.88 0.61
CA HIS A 54 3.76 0.08 -0.15
C HIS A 54 5.16 0.72 -0.14
N ASN A 55 5.25 2.00 -0.49
CA ASN A 55 6.53 2.70 -0.55
C ASN A 55 7.19 2.87 0.84
N ALA A 56 6.39 3.06 1.90
CA ALA A 56 6.91 3.10 3.27
C ALA A 56 7.52 1.75 3.69
N ALA A 57 6.90 0.62 3.33
CA ALA A 57 7.45 -0.71 3.58
C ALA A 57 8.74 -0.99 2.77
N ILE A 58 8.82 -0.55 1.51
CA ILE A 58 10.05 -0.63 0.71
C ILE A 58 11.15 0.23 1.35
N ARG A 59 10.81 1.44 1.80
CA ARG A 59 11.76 2.34 2.46
C ARG A 59 12.25 1.81 3.79
N LEU A 60 11.39 1.19 4.59
CA LEU A 60 11.77 0.57 5.86
C LEU A 60 12.90 -0.46 5.70
N ARG A 61 12.91 -1.20 4.59
CA ARG A 61 13.99 -2.15 4.31
C ARG A 61 15.34 -1.48 4.02
N LYS A 62 15.30 -0.29 3.42
CA LYS A 62 16.49 0.51 3.10
C LYS A 62 16.96 1.35 4.29
N GLU A 63 16.03 1.77 5.12
CA GLU A 63 16.24 2.60 6.31
C GLU A 63 15.59 1.92 7.53
N PRO A 64 16.21 0.87 8.12
CA PRO A 64 15.67 0.20 9.30
C PRO A 64 15.43 1.19 10.45
N ILE A 65 14.42 0.91 11.28
CA ILE A 65 14.14 1.71 12.48
C ILE A 65 14.90 1.10 13.65
N ASP A 66 15.74 1.90 14.30
CA ASP A 66 16.57 1.45 15.42
C ASP A 66 15.74 0.80 16.53
N GLY A 67 16.19 -0.38 16.95
CA GLY A 67 15.52 -1.21 17.95
C GLY A 67 14.26 -1.92 17.46
N TYR A 68 13.67 -1.55 16.33
CA TYR A 68 12.45 -2.16 15.74
C TYR A 68 12.79 -3.13 14.61
N GLY A 69 13.69 -2.73 13.71
CA GLY A 69 14.11 -3.53 12.55
C GLY A 69 13.63 -2.97 11.21
N ASP A 70 13.58 -3.83 10.21
CA ASP A 70 13.42 -3.48 8.79
C ASP A 70 12.14 -4.08 8.16
N THR A 71 11.24 -4.61 8.99
CA THR A 71 10.00 -5.27 8.55
C THR A 71 8.77 -4.86 9.37
N VAL A 72 7.62 -4.76 8.71
CA VAL A 72 6.28 -4.69 9.32
C VAL A 72 5.58 -6.04 9.20
N SER A 73 4.67 -6.31 10.13
CA SER A 73 3.94 -7.58 10.24
C SER A 73 3.05 -7.85 9.01
N GLY A 74 2.53 -6.79 8.38
CA GLY A 74 1.78 -6.90 7.14
C GLY A 74 1.66 -5.58 6.38
N VAL A 75 1.33 -5.67 5.10
CA VAL A 75 0.92 -4.53 4.26
C VAL A 75 -0.39 -4.85 3.55
N ALA A 76 -1.44 -4.09 3.84
CA ALA A 76 -2.74 -4.19 3.17
C ALA A 76 -2.91 -3.06 2.14
N LEU A 77 -2.94 -3.44 0.87
CA LEU A 77 -3.04 -2.56 -0.28
C LEU A 77 -4.46 -2.61 -0.85
N LEU A 78 -5.29 -1.65 -0.48
CA LEU A 78 -6.69 -1.64 -0.89
C LEU A 78 -6.85 -0.85 -2.18
N HIS A 79 -7.19 -1.51 -3.29
CA HIS A 79 -7.32 -0.89 -4.61
C HIS A 79 -6.13 0.03 -4.95
N PRO A 80 -4.89 -0.48 -4.97
CA PRO A 80 -3.73 0.39 -4.94
C PRO A 80 -3.60 1.25 -6.20
N TYR A 81 -3.32 2.54 -6.00
CA TYR A 81 -2.98 3.45 -7.10
C TYR A 81 -1.57 3.15 -7.61
N PHE A 82 -1.48 2.10 -8.41
CA PHE A 82 -0.34 1.81 -9.27
C PHE A 82 -0.69 2.17 -10.70
N TRP A 83 0.32 2.58 -11.45
CA TRP A 83 0.18 3.03 -12.82
C TRP A 83 1.47 2.76 -13.60
N GLY A 84 1.46 3.04 -14.90
CA GLY A 84 2.62 2.87 -15.75
C GLY A 84 2.44 3.60 -17.07
N LYS A 85 3.55 3.87 -17.75
CA LYS A 85 3.52 4.59 -19.04
C LYS A 85 2.78 3.80 -20.10
N GLU A 86 3.13 2.53 -20.27
CA GLU A 86 2.48 1.65 -21.23
C GLU A 86 1.25 0.98 -20.61
N PRO A 87 0.08 0.99 -21.28
CA PRO A 87 -1.11 0.27 -20.83
C PRO A 87 -0.80 -1.21 -20.56
N LEU A 88 -1.38 -1.75 -19.48
CA LEU A 88 -1.21 -3.14 -19.08
C LEU A 88 -2.52 -3.90 -19.12
N GLY A 89 -2.51 -5.07 -19.78
CA GLY A 89 -3.69 -5.95 -19.85
C GLY A 89 -4.87 -5.27 -20.53
N ALA A 90 -6.02 -5.26 -19.85
CA ALA A 90 -7.25 -4.62 -20.32
C ALA A 90 -7.38 -3.13 -19.98
N GLU A 91 -6.29 -2.45 -19.58
CA GLU A 91 -6.32 -1.02 -19.29
C GLU A 91 -6.82 -0.20 -20.50
N PRO A 92 -7.64 0.83 -20.27
CA PRO A 92 -8.04 1.73 -21.34
C PRO A 92 -6.82 2.40 -22.00
N THR A 93 -6.77 2.28 -23.32
CA THR A 93 -5.76 2.94 -24.17
C THR A 93 -6.25 4.31 -24.68
N ASP A 94 -7.52 4.63 -24.42
CA ASP A 94 -8.13 5.91 -24.74
C ASP A 94 -7.36 7.07 -24.08
N PRO A 95 -6.95 8.10 -24.86
CA PRO A 95 -6.28 9.28 -24.33
C PRO A 95 -7.09 10.02 -23.25
N GLY A 96 -8.42 10.02 -23.32
CA GLY A 96 -9.28 10.68 -22.33
C GLY A 96 -9.10 10.10 -20.94
N TYR A 97 -9.21 8.78 -20.81
CA TYR A 97 -9.02 8.07 -19.56
C TYR A 97 -7.60 8.19 -19.01
N ARG A 98 -6.59 8.04 -19.86
CA ARG A 98 -5.18 8.18 -19.45
C ARG A 98 -4.82 9.62 -19.07
N SER A 99 -5.46 10.62 -19.69
CA SER A 99 -5.25 12.05 -19.37
C SER A 99 -5.68 12.45 -17.96
N ILE A 100 -6.39 11.58 -17.24
CA ILE A 100 -6.67 11.78 -15.81
C ILE A 100 -5.45 11.39 -14.97
N PHE A 101 -4.88 10.20 -15.19
CA PHE A 101 -3.86 9.62 -14.31
C PHE A 101 -2.44 10.08 -14.64
N ASP A 102 -2.08 10.21 -15.91
CA ASP A 102 -0.73 10.62 -16.31
C ASP A 102 -0.37 12.02 -15.76
N PRO A 103 -1.19 13.07 -15.95
CA PRO A 103 -0.90 14.40 -15.41
C PRO A 103 -1.09 14.47 -13.90
N THR A 104 -1.98 13.66 -13.33
CA THR A 104 -2.15 13.58 -11.88
C THR A 104 -0.87 13.09 -11.22
N TRP A 105 -0.21 12.05 -11.76
CA TRP A 105 1.08 11.61 -11.24
C TRP A 105 2.15 12.69 -11.41
N GLU A 106 2.24 13.32 -12.58
CA GLU A 106 3.20 14.39 -12.86
C GLU A 106 3.03 15.57 -11.89
N PHE A 107 1.80 16.02 -11.68
CA PHE A 107 1.47 17.09 -10.74
C PHE A 107 1.84 16.70 -9.31
N ILE A 108 1.39 15.52 -8.88
CA ILE A 108 1.67 15.00 -7.54
C ILE A 108 3.18 14.97 -7.32
N CYS A 109 3.97 14.50 -8.32
CA CYS A 109 5.44 14.40 -8.32
C CYS A 109 6.22 15.69 -8.59
N GLY A 110 5.54 16.76 -8.96
CA GLY A 110 6.18 17.99 -9.40
C GLY A 110 7.15 17.73 -10.57
N GLY A 111 6.77 16.83 -11.48
CA GLY A 111 7.57 16.42 -12.64
C GLY A 111 8.84 15.62 -12.34
N LYS A 112 9.14 15.29 -11.07
CA LYS A 112 10.41 14.65 -10.68
C LYS A 112 10.52 13.18 -11.07
N PHE A 113 9.39 12.48 -11.17
CA PHE A 113 9.35 11.05 -11.37
C PHE A 113 8.45 10.71 -12.56
N GLY A 114 8.99 9.99 -13.54
CA GLY A 114 8.21 9.50 -14.68
C GLY A 114 7.17 8.46 -14.29
N LEU A 115 6.31 8.09 -15.24
CA LEU A 115 5.22 7.13 -15.03
C LEU A 115 5.69 5.69 -14.78
N ASP A 116 6.94 5.35 -15.14
CA ASP A 116 7.54 4.05 -14.83
C ASP A 116 8.49 4.11 -13.64
N HIS A 117 8.48 5.19 -12.86
CA HIS A 117 9.24 5.22 -11.63
C HIS A 117 8.69 4.17 -10.65
N PRO A 118 9.55 3.41 -9.90
CA PRO A 118 9.11 2.35 -8.99
C PRO A 118 8.07 2.77 -7.94
N TYR A 119 8.02 4.06 -7.62
CA TYR A 119 7.04 4.64 -6.71
C TYR A 119 5.59 4.53 -7.17
N ILE A 120 5.34 4.55 -8.49
CA ILE A 120 3.98 4.37 -9.05
C ILE A 120 3.86 3.06 -9.84
N ASN A 121 4.96 2.59 -10.42
CA ASN A 121 5.03 1.33 -11.15
C ASN A 121 5.96 0.34 -10.43
N PRO A 122 5.50 -0.38 -9.40
CA PRO A 122 6.35 -1.36 -8.69
C PRO A 122 6.95 -2.41 -9.62
N THR A 123 6.26 -2.73 -10.72
CA THR A 123 6.72 -3.75 -11.68
C THR A 123 7.92 -3.29 -12.52
N ALA A 124 8.21 -2.00 -12.56
CA ALA A 124 9.39 -1.43 -13.23
C ALA A 124 10.66 -1.46 -12.37
N GLY A 125 10.54 -1.75 -11.06
CA GLY A 125 11.65 -1.85 -10.11
C GLY A 125 11.63 -3.19 -9.36
N PRO A 126 11.86 -4.33 -10.02
CA PRO A 126 11.77 -5.64 -9.38
C PRO A 126 12.81 -5.85 -8.27
N GLU A 127 13.95 -5.16 -8.32
CA GLU A 127 14.98 -5.22 -7.26
C GLU A 127 14.51 -4.52 -5.98
N GLU A 128 13.89 -3.35 -6.10
CA GLU A 128 13.26 -2.66 -4.98
C GLU A 128 12.15 -3.51 -4.38
N TRP A 129 11.39 -4.19 -5.24
CA TRP A 129 10.25 -5.01 -4.84
C TRP A 129 10.64 -6.24 -4.03
N ARG A 130 11.81 -6.85 -4.31
CA ARG A 130 12.42 -7.88 -3.44
C ARG A 130 12.67 -7.38 -2.03
N GLN A 131 12.90 -6.07 -1.89
CA GLN A 131 13.15 -5.40 -0.63
C GLN A 131 11.87 -4.93 0.06
N LEU A 132 10.70 -5.49 -0.26
CA LEU A 132 9.50 -5.18 0.50
C LEU A 132 9.68 -5.59 1.97
N GLY A 133 9.68 -4.60 2.87
CA GLY A 133 9.85 -4.78 4.31
C GLY A 133 8.61 -5.36 4.99
N SER A 134 8.09 -6.48 4.49
CA SER A 134 7.02 -7.24 5.12
C SER A 134 7.03 -8.69 4.68
N ARG A 135 6.49 -9.59 5.51
CA ARG A 135 6.30 -11.01 5.17
C ARG A 135 4.87 -11.35 4.75
N ARG A 136 3.92 -10.43 4.90
CA ARG A 136 2.52 -10.65 4.54
C ARG A 136 2.01 -9.46 3.74
N VAL A 137 1.40 -9.71 2.60
CA VAL A 137 0.77 -8.68 1.78
C VAL A 137 -0.64 -9.09 1.45
N LEU A 138 -1.59 -8.19 1.68
CA LEU A 138 -2.94 -8.29 1.14
C LEU A 138 -3.06 -7.28 0.02
N VAL A 139 -3.60 -7.69 -1.12
CA VAL A 139 -4.04 -6.79 -2.18
C VAL A 139 -5.53 -7.01 -2.40
N THR A 140 -6.33 -5.97 -2.17
CA THR A 140 -7.74 -5.96 -2.57
C THR A 140 -7.93 -5.13 -3.82
N THR A 141 -8.89 -5.50 -4.66
CA THR A 141 -9.31 -4.70 -5.82
C THR A 141 -10.75 -5.04 -6.19
N ALA A 142 -11.28 -4.37 -7.21
CA ALA A 142 -12.59 -4.70 -7.77
C ALA A 142 -12.55 -4.78 -9.30
N GLU A 143 -13.45 -5.56 -9.87
CA GLU A 143 -13.51 -5.85 -11.31
C GLU A 143 -13.60 -4.59 -12.17
N ARG A 144 -14.30 -3.54 -11.70
CA ARG A 144 -14.45 -2.25 -12.41
C ARG A 144 -13.55 -1.16 -11.84
N CYS A 145 -12.56 -1.52 -11.03
CA CYS A 145 -11.56 -0.59 -10.53
C CYS A 145 -10.64 -0.14 -11.67
N TRP A 146 -10.32 1.16 -11.70
CA TRP A 146 -9.43 1.73 -12.70
C TRP A 146 -8.02 1.11 -12.70
N PHE A 147 -7.59 0.56 -11.56
CA PHE A 147 -6.27 -0.02 -11.34
C PHE A 147 -6.31 -1.56 -11.26
N VAL A 148 -7.43 -2.19 -11.66
CA VAL A 148 -7.62 -3.65 -11.51
C VAL A 148 -6.51 -4.45 -12.18
N GLU A 149 -6.12 -4.08 -13.39
CA GLU A 149 -5.06 -4.74 -14.15
C GLU A 149 -3.69 -4.59 -13.46
N ARG A 150 -3.39 -3.43 -12.89
CA ARG A 150 -2.17 -3.22 -12.10
C ARG A 150 -2.18 -4.01 -10.80
N ALA A 151 -3.32 -4.11 -10.12
CA ALA A 151 -3.45 -4.92 -8.90
C ALA A 151 -3.26 -6.42 -9.20
N ARG A 152 -3.87 -6.92 -10.28
CA ARG A 152 -3.65 -8.30 -10.77
C ARG A 152 -2.18 -8.54 -11.14
N ALA A 153 -1.57 -7.62 -11.88
CA ALA A 153 -0.16 -7.70 -12.24
C ALA A 153 0.77 -7.63 -11.02
N TYR A 154 0.43 -6.82 -10.03
CA TYR A 154 1.13 -6.75 -8.74
C TYR A 154 1.14 -8.14 -8.09
N ALA A 155 -0.05 -8.75 -7.94
CA ALA A 155 -0.22 -10.05 -7.30
C ALA A 155 0.52 -11.18 -8.01
N GLU A 156 0.52 -11.17 -9.35
CA GLU A 156 1.23 -12.15 -10.16
C GLU A 156 2.75 -11.99 -10.08
N ARG A 157 3.25 -10.76 -10.15
CA ARG A 157 4.68 -10.52 -10.33
C ARG A 157 5.45 -10.46 -9.02
N ILE A 158 4.83 -10.09 -7.89
CA ILE A 158 5.51 -10.13 -6.58
C ILE A 158 5.96 -11.55 -6.21
N LYS A 159 5.18 -12.58 -6.59
CA LYS A 159 5.56 -13.98 -6.42
C LYS A 159 6.76 -14.39 -7.28
N LYS A 160 6.98 -13.69 -8.40
CA LYS A 160 8.06 -13.98 -9.37
C LYS A 160 9.29 -13.12 -9.13
N CYS A 161 9.16 -12.04 -8.36
CA CYS A 161 10.28 -11.14 -8.13
C CYS A 161 11.27 -11.69 -7.11
N GLY A 162 10.98 -12.77 -6.38
CA GLY A 162 11.89 -13.35 -5.36
C GLY A 162 11.66 -12.82 -3.95
N TRP A 163 10.54 -12.13 -3.72
CA TRP A 163 10.06 -11.84 -2.37
C TRP A 163 9.51 -13.13 -1.73
N GLU A 164 9.97 -13.45 -0.52
CA GLU A 164 9.70 -14.74 0.17
C GLU A 164 8.56 -14.65 1.20
N GLY A 165 7.53 -13.84 0.93
CA GLY A 165 6.38 -13.68 1.82
C GLY A 165 5.08 -14.31 1.32
N GLU A 166 4.04 -14.18 2.13
CA GLU A 166 2.69 -14.65 1.82
C GLU A 166 1.86 -13.53 1.20
N LEU A 167 1.32 -13.78 0.01
CA LEU A 167 0.41 -12.86 -0.68
C LEU A 167 -1.03 -13.39 -0.66
N GLU A 168 -1.94 -12.58 -0.17
CA GLU A 168 -3.38 -12.73 -0.30
C GLU A 168 -3.90 -11.74 -1.36
N PHE A 169 -4.71 -12.22 -2.30
CA PHE A 169 -5.34 -11.39 -3.33
C PHE A 169 -6.86 -11.58 -3.27
N TYR A 170 -7.58 -10.49 -3.17
CA TYR A 170 -9.04 -10.49 -3.09
C TYR A 170 -9.62 -9.52 -4.13
N GLU A 171 -10.44 -10.03 -5.03
CA GLU A 171 -11.08 -9.23 -6.06
C GLU A 171 -12.61 -9.31 -5.96
N THR A 172 -13.23 -8.15 -5.84
CA THR A 172 -14.69 -8.03 -5.75
C THR A 172 -15.31 -7.82 -7.13
N LYS A 173 -16.23 -8.71 -7.52
CA LYS A 173 -16.95 -8.60 -8.81
C LYS A 173 -17.99 -7.51 -8.81
N GLY A 174 -18.17 -6.85 -9.95
CA GLY A 174 -19.20 -5.84 -10.18
C GLY A 174 -19.02 -4.49 -9.48
N GLU A 175 -18.00 -4.34 -8.63
CA GLU A 175 -17.73 -3.12 -7.87
C GLU A 175 -16.67 -2.22 -8.51
N GLU A 176 -16.69 -0.96 -8.11
CA GLU A 176 -15.82 0.12 -8.61
C GLU A 176 -14.66 0.41 -7.66
N HIS A 177 -13.81 1.37 -8.02
CA HIS A 177 -12.69 1.81 -7.18
C HIS A 177 -13.16 2.22 -5.78
N VAL A 178 -12.52 1.68 -4.73
CA VAL A 178 -12.76 1.96 -3.30
C VAL A 178 -14.23 1.94 -2.87
N TYR A 179 -15.06 1.12 -3.53
CA TYR A 179 -16.51 1.05 -3.31
C TYR A 179 -16.92 0.85 -1.84
N PHE A 180 -16.06 0.21 -1.03
CA PHE A 180 -16.29 -0.03 0.40
C PHE A 180 -16.35 1.26 1.25
N LEU A 181 -15.87 2.40 0.75
CA LEU A 181 -16.02 3.70 1.40
C LEU A 181 -17.43 4.30 1.17
N PRO A 182 -17.89 4.56 -0.07
CA PRO A 182 -19.23 5.10 -0.32
C PRO A 182 -20.35 4.08 -0.06
N LYS A 183 -20.10 2.77 -0.24
CA LYS A 183 -21.08 1.69 -0.06
C LYS A 183 -20.80 0.86 1.20
N HIS A 184 -20.33 1.48 2.28
CA HIS A 184 -19.86 0.81 3.51
C HIS A 184 -20.84 -0.21 4.14
N GLY A 185 -22.15 -0.04 3.95
CA GLY A 185 -23.17 -0.98 4.43
C GLY A 185 -23.54 -2.10 3.46
N SER A 186 -22.96 -2.15 2.26
CA SER A 186 -23.26 -3.20 1.27
C SER A 186 -22.65 -4.53 1.66
N ASP A 187 -23.25 -5.63 1.22
CA ASP A 187 -22.73 -6.99 1.45
C ASP A 187 -21.28 -7.15 0.95
N ASN A 188 -20.95 -6.54 -0.18
CA ASN A 188 -19.60 -6.56 -0.72
C ASN A 188 -18.62 -5.79 0.18
N ALA A 189 -19.00 -4.60 0.66
CA ALA A 189 -18.13 -3.80 1.52
C ALA A 189 -17.88 -4.50 2.86
N VAL A 190 -18.92 -5.11 3.44
CA VAL A 190 -18.80 -5.90 4.68
C VAL A 190 -17.85 -7.09 4.47
N LYS A 191 -17.94 -7.80 3.34
CA LYS A 191 -17.04 -8.90 3.01
C LYS A 191 -15.59 -8.43 2.83
N GLU A 192 -15.37 -7.32 2.15
CA GLU A 192 -14.03 -6.76 1.97
C GLU A 192 -13.41 -6.32 3.30
N LEU A 193 -14.17 -5.61 4.14
CA LEU A 193 -13.70 -5.24 5.48
C LEU A 193 -13.43 -6.46 6.35
N ALA A 194 -14.20 -7.55 6.19
CA ALA A 194 -13.93 -8.80 6.88
C ALA A 194 -12.60 -9.43 6.43
N VAL A 195 -12.29 -9.42 5.12
CA VAL A 195 -10.98 -9.86 4.59
C VAL A 195 -9.84 -9.03 5.17
N VAL A 196 -9.97 -7.70 5.18
CA VAL A 196 -8.94 -6.81 5.74
C VAL A 196 -8.75 -7.04 7.24
N ALA A 197 -9.83 -7.12 8.01
CA ALA A 197 -9.77 -7.36 9.45
C ALA A 197 -9.14 -8.72 9.78
N ASP A 198 -9.47 -9.75 9.01
CA ASP A 198 -8.92 -11.10 9.15
C ASP A 198 -7.42 -11.14 8.83
N PHE A 199 -6.98 -10.44 7.78
CA PHE A 199 -5.56 -10.24 7.49
C PHE A 199 -4.81 -9.55 8.64
N VAL A 200 -5.34 -8.43 9.15
CA VAL A 200 -4.73 -7.68 10.27
C VAL A 200 -4.61 -8.53 11.52
N ARG A 201 -5.62 -9.38 11.83
CA ARG A 201 -5.57 -10.27 13.00
C ARG A 201 -4.45 -11.31 12.92
N ARG A 202 -4.09 -11.77 11.72
CA ARG A 202 -3.03 -12.76 11.48
C ARG A 202 -1.62 -12.17 11.39
N CYS A 203 -1.51 -10.86 11.30
CA CYS A 203 -0.24 -10.14 11.35
C CYS A 203 0.21 -9.94 12.80
#